data_AF-A0A1I5MUE5-F1
#
_entry.id   AF-A0A1I5MUE5-F1
#
_cell.length_a   1.000
_cell.length_b   1.000
_cell.length_c   1.000
_cell.angle_alpha   90.00
_cell.angle_beta   90.00
_cell.angle_gamma   90.00
#
_symmetry.space_group_name_H-M   'P 1'
#
loop_
_entity.id
_entity.type
_entity.pdbx_description
1 polymer ?
#
loop_
_entity_poly.entity_id
_entity_poly.type
_entity_poly.pdbx_seq_one_letter_code
_entity_poly.pdbx_strand_id
1 'polypeptide(L)'
;MNFKAKNTTVLTAEGKAELFFQTVNCDHLLENYRTDVNKIGKERVHDVKFSDISQLLSGNVCFSEVPKSKNKFQAISFYRGKYYVTFYYLDKRKDCETLFAVIISCYISHESHIIKKYDTYKKEVEQQYGKK
;
A
#
# COMPACT_ATOMS: atom_id res chain seq x y z
N MET A 1 25.74 11.55 4.21
CA MET A 1 25.15 10.37 3.55
C MET A 1 24.03 10.84 2.62
N ASN A 2 24.06 10.43 1.35
CA ASN A 2 23.05 10.81 0.36
C ASN A 2 21.77 9.99 0.61
N PHE A 3 20.81 10.53 1.36
CA PHE A 3 19.49 9.93 1.56
C PHE A 3 18.59 10.13 0.33
N LYS A 4 19.06 9.77 -0.86
CA LYS A 4 18.15 9.70 -2.02
C LYS A 4 17.19 8.54 -1.75
N ALA A 5 15.91 8.86 -1.58
CA ALA A 5 14.84 7.87 -1.59
C ALA A 5 15.01 7.03 -2.87
N LYS A 6 15.22 5.72 -2.71
CA LYS A 6 15.23 4.80 -3.85
C LYS A 6 13.77 4.58 -4.23
N ASN A 7 13.30 5.32 -5.23
CA ASN A 7 12.02 5.01 -5.87
C ASN A 7 12.05 3.54 -6.30
N THR A 8 10.93 2.86 -6.15
CA THR A 8 10.77 1.46 -6.54
C THR A 8 9.47 1.33 -7.30
N THR A 9 9.46 0.49 -8.34
CA THR A 9 8.29 0.29 -9.18
C THR A 9 7.37 -0.75 -8.56
N VAL A 10 6.07 -0.49 -8.58
CA VAL A 10 5.00 -1.42 -8.21
C VAL A 10 4.01 -1.55 -9.36
N LEU A 11 3.31 -2.68 -9.39
CA LEU A 11 2.17 -2.87 -10.30
C LEU A 11 0.92 -2.38 -9.58
N THR A 12 0.12 -1.57 -10.27
CA THR A 12 -1.17 -1.06 -9.80
C THR A 12 -2.27 -1.46 -10.77
N ALA A 13 -3.53 -1.20 -10.42
CA ALA A 13 -4.66 -1.41 -11.34
C ALA A 13 -4.49 -0.68 -12.69
N GLU A 14 -3.79 0.46 -12.71
CA GLU A 14 -3.55 1.30 -13.89
C GLU A 14 -2.20 1.01 -14.57
N GLY A 15 -1.50 -0.05 -14.15
CA GLY A 15 -0.19 -0.44 -14.69
C GLY A 15 0.99 -0.12 -13.76
N LYS A 16 2.20 -0.06 -14.33
CA LYS A 16 3.45 0.15 -13.59
C LYS A 16 3.52 1.58 -13.08
N ALA A 17 3.70 1.75 -11.77
CA ALA A 17 3.89 3.04 -11.12
C ALA A 17 5.15 3.06 -10.27
N GLU A 18 5.86 4.18 -10.23
CA GLU A 18 6.91 4.42 -9.24
C GLU A 18 6.29 4.80 -7.90
N LEU A 19 6.68 4.11 -6.82
CA LEU A 19 6.35 4.55 -5.47
C LEU A 19 7.04 5.89 -5.20
N PHE A 20 6.22 6.90 -4.99
CA PHE A 20 6.64 8.24 -4.62
C PHE A 20 6.00 8.59 -3.28
N PHE A 21 6.77 9.10 -2.32
CA PHE A 21 6.20 9.57 -1.05
C PHE A 21 6.27 11.10 -1.03
N GLN A 22 5.12 11.75 -0.91
CA GLN A 22 5.08 13.18 -0.68
C GLN A 22 5.32 13.43 0.82
N THR A 23 6.50 13.95 1.14
CA THR A 23 7.03 14.13 2.50
C THR A 23 6.23 15.07 3.39
N VAL A 24 5.26 15.82 2.85
CA VAL A 24 4.52 16.86 3.60
C VAL A 24 3.68 16.31 4.76
N ASN A 25 3.35 15.01 4.73
CA ASN A 25 2.67 14.32 5.84
C ASN A 25 3.51 13.17 6.45
N CYS A 26 4.82 13.12 6.20
CA CYS A 26 5.64 12.02 6.71
C CYS A 26 6.51 12.37 7.90
N ASP A 27 6.71 13.63 8.28
CA ASP A 27 7.45 13.93 9.51
C ASP A 27 6.68 13.41 10.73
N HIS A 28 5.36 13.60 10.78
CA HIS A 28 4.52 13.02 11.83
C HIS A 28 4.34 11.49 11.69
N LEU A 29 4.40 10.90 10.49
CA LEU A 29 4.38 9.44 10.32
C LEU A 29 5.73 8.80 10.70
N LEU A 30 6.86 9.45 10.43
CA LEU A 30 8.21 9.05 10.86
C LEU A 30 8.40 9.24 12.38
N GLU A 31 7.83 10.31 12.94
CA GLU A 31 7.77 10.53 14.39
C GLU A 31 6.84 9.51 15.07
N ASN A 32 5.62 9.29 14.56
CA ASN A 32 4.71 8.25 15.06
C ASN A 32 5.30 6.84 14.92
N TYR A 33 6.12 6.59 13.89
CA TYR A 33 6.88 5.34 13.73
C TYR A 33 7.84 5.06 14.89
N ARG A 34 8.30 6.08 15.61
CA ARG A 34 9.14 5.93 16.80
C ARG A 34 8.30 5.80 18.07
N THR A 35 7.11 6.38 18.12
CA THR A 35 6.25 6.41 19.32
C THR A 35 5.25 5.26 19.41
N ASP A 36 4.82 4.67 18.28
CA ASP A 36 3.71 3.70 18.24
C ASP A 36 4.13 2.23 18.26
N VAL A 37 5.44 1.94 18.32
CA VAL A 37 5.99 0.56 18.35
C VAL A 37 5.51 -0.23 19.59
N ASN A 38 4.93 0.43 20.59
CA ASN A 38 4.46 -0.18 21.85
C ASN A 38 2.93 -0.11 22.08
N LYS A 39 2.11 0.34 21.12
CA LYS A 39 0.66 0.43 21.35
C LYS A 39 -0.06 -0.89 21.04
N ILE A 40 -0.58 -1.54 22.07
CA ILE A 40 -1.47 -2.70 21.98
C ILE A 40 -2.92 -2.18 22.03
N GLY A 41 -3.66 -2.25 20.92
CA GLY A 41 -5.05 -1.78 20.84
C GLY A 41 -5.67 -1.91 19.46
N LYS A 42 -6.96 -1.54 19.32
CA LYS A 42 -7.72 -1.50 18.04
C LYS A 42 -7.32 -0.35 17.10
N GLU A 43 -6.25 0.37 17.40
CA GLU A 43 -5.78 1.50 16.59
C GLU A 43 -5.07 1.02 15.32
N ARG A 44 -4.98 1.90 14.32
CA ARG A 44 -4.28 1.60 13.06
C ARG A 44 -2.79 1.39 13.34
N VAL A 45 -2.34 0.14 13.35
CA VAL A 45 -0.94 -0.19 13.63
C VAL A 45 -0.10 -0.01 12.35
N HIS A 46 0.87 0.89 12.41
CA HIS A 46 1.83 1.17 11.35
C HIS A 46 3.19 0.53 11.69
N ASP A 47 3.45 -0.71 11.26
CA ASP A 47 4.66 -1.47 11.65
C ASP A 47 5.60 -1.84 10.48
N VAL A 48 5.38 -1.29 9.28
CA VAL A 48 6.17 -1.57 8.06
C VAL A 48 7.00 -0.38 7.57
N LYS A 49 8.28 -0.63 7.29
CA LYS A 49 9.18 0.42 6.77
C LYS A 49 8.85 0.69 5.31
N PHE A 50 9.32 1.81 4.78
CA PHE A 50 9.17 2.13 3.35
C PHE A 50 9.67 1.00 2.43
N SER A 51 10.79 0.36 2.77
CA SER A 51 11.32 -0.79 2.04
C SER A 51 10.40 -2.02 2.06
N ASP A 52 9.55 -2.13 3.07
CA ASP A 52 8.58 -3.22 3.18
C ASP A 52 7.33 -2.91 2.34
N ILE A 53 6.96 -1.64 2.14
CA ILE A 53 5.78 -1.24 1.34
C ILE A 53 5.91 -1.67 -0.12
N SER A 54 7.12 -1.62 -0.69
CA SER A 54 7.33 -2.16 -2.03
C SER A 54 7.12 -3.66 -2.12
N GLN A 55 7.50 -4.40 -1.06
CA GLN A 55 7.26 -5.83 -0.96
C GLN A 55 5.76 -6.13 -0.78
N LEU A 56 5.06 -5.36 0.07
CA LEU A 56 3.61 -5.43 0.26
C LEU A 56 2.87 -5.29 -1.07
N LEU A 57 3.32 -4.36 -1.91
CA LEU A 57 2.67 -4.02 -3.17
C LEU A 57 3.17 -4.83 -4.38
N SER A 58 4.11 -5.76 -4.19
CA SER A 58 4.66 -6.60 -5.26
C SER A 58 4.04 -8.00 -5.39
N GLY A 59 3.22 -8.41 -4.41
CA GLY A 59 2.62 -9.75 -4.35
C GLY A 59 1.22 -9.82 -4.97
N ASN A 60 0.41 -10.76 -4.47
CA ASN A 60 -1.04 -10.75 -4.72
C ASN A 60 -1.65 -9.58 -3.95
N VAL A 61 -2.13 -8.57 -4.66
CA VAL A 61 -2.65 -7.34 -4.08
C VAL A 61 -4.03 -7.07 -4.63
N CYS A 62 -5.01 -6.99 -3.73
CA CYS A 62 -6.37 -6.61 -4.09
C CYS A 62 -6.43 -5.09 -4.19
N PHE A 63 -6.50 -4.57 -5.41
CA PHE A 63 -6.67 -3.15 -5.69
C PHE A 63 -8.14 -2.78 -5.84
N SER A 64 -8.51 -1.61 -5.34
CA SER A 64 -9.83 -1.04 -5.57
C SER A 64 -9.79 0.48 -5.45
N GLU A 65 -10.63 1.15 -6.22
CA GLU A 65 -10.86 2.58 -6.05
C GLU A 65 -11.53 2.87 -4.72
N VAL A 66 -11.17 3.99 -4.10
CA VAL A 66 -11.87 4.50 -2.92
C VAL A 66 -13.09 5.27 -3.38
N PRO A 67 -14.32 4.89 -2.97
CA PRO A 67 -15.53 5.56 -3.39
C PRO A 67 -15.48 7.07 -3.09
N LYS A 68 -16.02 7.87 -4.01
CA LYS A 68 -16.13 9.34 -3.88
C LYS A 68 -14.79 10.08 -3.77
N SER A 69 -13.66 9.42 -4.05
CA SER A 69 -12.33 10.03 -4.06
C SER A 69 -11.73 9.97 -5.46
N LYS A 70 -11.30 11.12 -6.01
CA LYS A 70 -10.66 11.15 -7.33
C LYS A 70 -9.24 10.58 -7.26
N ASN A 71 -8.93 9.61 -8.12
CA ASN A 71 -7.61 8.98 -8.26
C ASN A 71 -7.05 8.37 -6.97
N LYS A 72 -7.90 8.09 -5.98
CA LYS A 72 -7.49 7.47 -4.71
C LYS A 72 -7.80 5.99 -4.76
N PHE A 73 -6.82 5.19 -4.43
CA PHE A 73 -6.88 3.75 -4.47
C PHE A 73 -6.58 3.16 -3.09
N GLN A 74 -7.12 1.98 -2.89
CA GLN A 74 -6.85 1.10 -1.77
C GLN A 74 -6.21 -0.17 -2.31
N ALA A 75 -5.10 -0.58 -1.71
CA ALA A 75 -4.46 -1.86 -1.90
C ALA A 75 -4.57 -2.68 -0.61
N ILE A 76 -5.03 -3.92 -0.72
CA ILE A 76 -5.02 -4.89 0.38
C ILE A 76 -4.01 -5.98 0.04
N SER A 77 -3.04 -6.20 0.93
CA SER A 77 -1.98 -7.18 0.76
C SER A 77 -1.87 -8.08 2.00
N PHE A 78 -1.39 -9.31 1.82
CA PHE A 78 -1.08 -10.21 2.92
C PHE A 78 0.44 -10.42 3.02
N TYR A 79 1.01 -10.07 4.16
CA TYR A 79 2.46 -10.12 4.38
C TYR A 79 2.79 -10.47 5.83
N ARG A 80 3.75 -11.37 6.03
CA ARG A 80 4.17 -11.84 7.37
C ARG A 80 3.01 -12.22 8.29
N GLY A 81 1.99 -12.89 7.76
CA GLY A 81 0.83 -13.35 8.52
C GLY A 81 -0.22 -12.28 8.84
N LYS A 82 -0.07 -11.05 8.31
CA LYS A 82 -0.96 -9.92 8.59
C LYS A 82 -1.55 -9.34 7.30
N TYR A 83 -2.73 -8.73 7.42
CA TYR A 83 -3.37 -8.00 6.33
C TYR A 83 -3.05 -6.52 6.44
N TYR A 84 -2.53 -5.95 5.36
CA TYR A 84 -2.19 -4.53 5.27
C TYR A 84 -3.14 -3.81 4.33
N VAL A 85 -3.58 -2.63 4.74
CA VAL A 85 -4.35 -1.70 3.94
C VAL A 85 -3.45 -0.51 3.60
N THR A 86 -3.22 -0.28 2.31
CA THR A 86 -2.46 0.86 1.80
C THR A 86 -3.38 1.77 1.00
N PHE A 87 -3.45 3.04 1.37
CA PHE A 87 -4.12 4.07 0.58
C PHE A 87 -3.11 4.90 -0.18
N TYR A 88 -3.36 5.13 -1.46
CA TYR A 88 -2.47 5.89 -2.32
C TYR A 88 -3.23 6.64 -3.40
N TYR A 89 -2.64 7.74 -3.91
CA TYR A 89 -3.09 8.38 -5.13
C TYR A 89 -2.26 7.91 -6.31
N LEU A 90 -2.89 7.78 -7.47
CA LEU A 90 -2.17 7.68 -8.73
C LEU A 90 -2.11 9.05 -9.38
N ASP A 91 -0.89 9.49 -9.69
CA ASP A 91 -0.66 10.80 -10.31
C ASP A 91 0.43 10.72 -11.38
N LYS A 92 0.33 11.59 -12.38
CA LYS A 92 1.35 11.77 -13.41
C LYS A 92 1.88 13.19 -13.31
N ARG A 93 3.19 13.33 -13.26
CA ARG A 93 3.78 14.67 -13.32
C ARG A 93 3.68 15.21 -14.74
N LYS A 94 3.52 16.52 -14.88
CA LYS A 94 3.40 17.18 -16.20
C LYS A 94 4.70 17.09 -17.01
N ASP A 95 5.83 16.88 -16.35
CA ASP A 95 7.18 16.86 -16.91
C ASP A 95 7.75 15.44 -17.11
N CYS A 96 6.99 14.38 -16.82
CA CYS A 96 7.41 13.02 -17.16
C CYS A 96 6.21 12.09 -17.41
N GLU A 97 6.39 11.10 -18.28
CA GLU A 97 5.33 10.12 -18.60
C GLU A 97 5.13 9.06 -17.50
N THR A 98 6.02 9.03 -16.51
CA THR A 98 5.98 8.06 -15.40
C THR A 98 4.75 8.28 -14.52
N LEU A 99 4.01 7.20 -14.29
CA LEU A 99 2.95 7.14 -13.30
C LEU A 99 3.55 6.98 -11.90
N PHE A 100 3.07 7.77 -10.94
CA PHE A 100 3.50 7.69 -9.56
C PHE A 100 2.37 7.22 -8.66
N ALA A 101 2.69 6.33 -7.74
CA ALA A 101 1.83 5.94 -6.64
C ALA A 101 2.26 6.70 -5.39
N VAL A 102 1.46 7.71 -5.03
CA VAL A 102 1.66 8.57 -3.86
C VAL A 102 1.02 7.93 -2.64
N ILE A 103 1.82 7.25 -1.81
CA ILE A 103 1.30 6.57 -0.62
C ILE A 103 0.91 7.59 0.46
N ILE A 104 -0.32 7.46 0.95
CA ILE A 104 -0.91 8.32 2.00
C ILE A 104 -0.80 7.63 3.36
N SER A 105 -1.10 6.34 3.41
CA SER A 105 -1.06 5.55 4.64
C SER A 105 -0.95 4.06 4.35
N CYS A 106 -0.33 3.31 5.25
CA CYS A 106 -0.21 1.86 5.20
C CYS A 106 -0.28 1.29 6.63
N TYR A 107 -1.29 0.48 6.95
CA TYR A 107 -1.51 -0.03 8.31
C TYR A 107 -2.07 -1.46 8.32
N ILE A 108 -1.89 -2.16 9.44
CA ILE A 108 -2.49 -3.48 9.67
C ILE A 108 -3.99 -3.34 9.90
N SER A 109 -4.79 -4.16 9.22
CA SER A 109 -6.22 -4.28 9.49
C SER A 109 -6.57 -5.67 10.02
N HIS A 110 -7.43 -5.70 11.05
CA HIS A 110 -8.07 -6.90 11.57
C HIS A 110 -9.57 -6.94 11.25
N GLU A 111 -10.05 -6.00 10.42
CA GLU A 111 -11.46 -5.90 10.09
C GLU A 111 -11.90 -7.04 9.19
N SER A 112 -12.97 -7.73 9.58
CA SER A 112 -13.44 -8.95 8.89
C SER A 112 -13.79 -8.73 7.42
N HIS A 113 -14.25 -7.53 7.05
CA HIS A 113 -14.57 -7.19 5.66
C HIS A 113 -13.32 -7.02 4.79
N ILE A 114 -12.20 -6.55 5.34
CA ILE A 114 -10.92 -6.44 4.63
C ILE A 114 -10.35 -7.85 4.36
N ILE A 115 -10.38 -8.71 5.38
CA ILE A 115 -9.93 -10.10 5.29
C ILE A 115 -10.75 -10.84 4.22
N LYS A 116 -12.09 -10.78 4.31
CA LYS A 116 -12.99 -11.40 3.33
C LYS A 116 -12.74 -10.90 1.91
N LYS A 117 -12.54 -9.58 1.74
CA LYS A 117 -12.28 -8.98 0.42
C LYS A 117 -10.98 -9.52 -0.20
N TYR A 118 -9.91 -9.62 0.60
CA TYR A 118 -8.66 -10.20 0.13
C TYR A 118 -8.78 -11.69 -0.18
N ASP A 119 -9.43 -12.47 0.68
CA ASP A 119 -9.59 -13.92 0.48
C ASP A 119 -10.45 -14.24 -0.75
N THR A 120 -11.49 -13.45 -1.02
CA THR A 120 -12.27 -13.56 -2.26
C THR A 120 -11.40 -13.28 -3.47
N TYR A 121 -10.65 -12.17 -3.48
CA TYR A 121 -9.73 -11.84 -4.56
C TYR A 121 -8.68 -12.94 -4.78
N LYS A 122 -8.11 -13.49 -3.71
CA LYS A 122 -7.12 -14.56 -3.79
C LYS A 122 -7.71 -15.81 -4.46
N LYS A 123 -8.94 -16.20 -4.10
CA LYS A 123 -9.64 -17.32 -4.74
C LYS A 123 -9.91 -17.07 -6.22
N GLU A 124 -10.29 -15.85 -6.59
CA GLU A 124 -10.50 -15.46 -8.00
C GLU A 124 -9.21 -15.58 -8.81
N VAL A 125 -8.09 -15.09 -8.28
CA VAL A 125 -6.77 -15.22 -8.91
C VAL A 125 -6.35 -16.69 -9.03
N GLU A 126 -6.55 -17.50 -7.98
CA GLU A 126 -6.26 -18.94 -8.02
C GLU A 126 -7.13 -19.69 -9.05
N GLN A 127 -8.40 -19.32 -9.20
CA GLN A 127 -9.27 -19.92 -10.21
C GLN A 127 -8.87 -19.51 -11.64
N GLN A 128 -8.43 -18.26 -11.82
CA GLN A 128 -8.07 -17.72 -13.12
C GLN A 128 -6.69 -18.19 -13.60
N TYR A 129 -5.72 -18.33 -12.69
CA TYR A 129 -4.32 -18.59 -13.03
C TYR A 129 -3.73 -19.88 -12.41
N GLY A 130 -4.45 -20.54 -11.51
CA GLY A 130 -4.01 -21.75 -10.81
C GLY A 130 -4.31 -23.07 -11.53
N LYS A 131 -4.87 -23.05 -12.74
CA LYS A 131 -4.89 -24.24 -13.62
C LYS A 131 -3.53 -24.38 -14.31
N LYS A 132 -2.62 -25.11 -13.66
CA LYS A 132 -1.51 -25.82 -14.29
C LYS A 132 -1.51 -27.27 -13.80
#